data_AF-A0A5R9IKL1-F1
#
_entry.id   AF-A0A5R9IKL1-F1
#
_cell.length_a   1.000
_cell.length_b   1.000
_cell.length_c   1.000
_cell.angle_alpha   90.00
_cell.angle_beta   90.00
_cell.angle_gamma   90.00
#
_symmetry.space_group_name_H-M   'P 1'
#
loop_
_entity.id
_entity.type
_entity.pdbx_description
1 polymer ?
#
loop_
_entity_poly.entity_id
_entity_poly.type
_entity_poly.pdbx_seq_one_letter_code
_entity_poly.pdbx_strand_id
1 'polypeptide(L)'
;MIILDQEVPLKENLLYAIDNHKFLWGLLIISAVFDYFTTYLFMTRGGVDLEANLIIRYLAHSMGIIVGVGLGKILQLGAAMAFCALNKEMSKGVLLIILALNCFAITVNTIY
;
A
#
# COMPACT_ATOMS: atom_id res chain seq x y z
N MET A 1 20.86 12.59 -1.05
CA MET A 1 20.67 12.70 0.42
C MET A 1 21.69 11.79 1.07
N ILE A 2 22.44 12.24 2.06
CA ILE A 2 23.46 11.40 2.72
C ILE A 2 22.77 10.67 3.87
N ILE A 3 22.78 9.34 3.85
CA ILE A 3 22.36 8.48 4.96
C ILE A 3 23.56 7.61 5.30
N LEU A 4 24.01 7.62 6.56
CA LEU A 4 25.14 6.79 7.02
C LEU A 4 26.38 6.91 6.12
N ASP A 5 26.78 8.15 5.77
CA ASP A 5 27.90 8.48 4.88
C ASP A 5 27.82 7.92 3.43
N GLN A 6 26.66 7.39 3.02
CA GLN A 6 26.39 7.03 1.63
C GLN A 6 25.44 8.03 0.99
N GLU A 7 25.79 8.50 -0.21
CA GLU A 7 24.86 9.24 -1.04
C GLU A 7 23.78 8.30 -1.56
N VAL A 8 22.54 8.49 -1.08
CA VAL A 8 21.37 7.79 -1.60
C VAL A 8 20.73 8.69 -2.67
N PRO A 9 20.79 8.30 -3.96
CA PRO A 9 20.14 9.03 -5.04
C PRO A 9 18.66 8.64 -5.10
N LEU A 10 17.87 9.14 -4.13
CA LEU A 10 16.46 8.77 -3.93
C LEU A 10 15.63 8.84 -5.22
N LYS A 11 15.78 9.93 -5.98
CA LYS A 11 15.05 10.16 -7.23
C LYS A 11 15.41 9.12 -8.29
N GLU A 12 16.70 8.83 -8.45
CA GLU A 12 17.18 7.87 -9.45
C GLU A 12 16.77 6.44 -9.09
N ASN A 13 16.85 6.09 -7.80
CA ASN A 13 16.39 4.80 -7.30
C ASN A 13 14.88 4.59 -7.53
N LEU A 14 14.07 5.62 -7.25
CA LEU A 14 12.64 5.54 -7.48
C LEU A 14 12.31 5.43 -8.97
N LEU A 15 12.94 6.25 -9.82
CA LEU A 15 12.75 6.18 -11.27
C LEU A 15 13.17 4.81 -11.82
N TYR A 16 14.32 4.30 -11.37
CA TYR A 16 14.79 2.95 -11.70
C TYR A 16 13.76 1.87 -11.31
N ALA A 17 13.18 1.96 -10.11
CA ALA A 17 12.19 1.02 -9.63
C ALA A 17 10.88 1.10 -10.43
N ILE A 18 10.42 2.30 -10.77
CA ILE A 18 9.23 2.51 -11.61
C ILE A 18 9.49 1.94 -13.00
N ASP A 19 10.64 2.23 -13.61
CA ASP A 19 10.93 1.84 -14.98
C ASP A 19 11.20 0.34 -15.15
N ASN A 20 11.93 -0.29 -14.23
CA ASN A 20 12.25 -1.71 -14.31
C ASN A 20 11.14 -2.63 -13.78
N HIS A 21 10.21 -2.10 -12.98
CA HIS A 21 9.15 -2.91 -12.35
C HIS A 21 7.74 -2.41 -12.68
N LYS A 22 7.53 -1.82 -13.86
CA LYS A 22 6.23 -1.29 -14.34
C LYS A 22 5.08 -2.28 -14.13
N PHE A 23 5.31 -3.56 -14.43
CA PHE A 23 4.29 -4.58 -14.26
C PHE A 23 3.89 -4.77 -12.78
N LEU A 24 4.86 -4.81 -11.86
CA LEU A 24 4.59 -4.94 -10.42
C LEU A 24 3.91 -3.69 -9.87
N TRP A 25 4.29 -2.49 -10.31
CA TRP A 25 3.59 -1.26 -9.98
C TRP A 25 2.15 -1.26 -10.49
N GLY A 26 1.92 -1.72 -11.72
CA GLY A 26 0.58 -1.88 -12.28
C GLY A 26 -0.28 -2.83 -11.44
N LEU A 27 0.25 -4.02 -11.11
CA LEU A 27 -0.43 -4.97 -10.22
C LEU A 27 -0.68 -4.40 -8.82
N LEU A 28 0.27 -3.64 -8.28
CA LEU A 28 0.14 -3.00 -6.98
C LEU A 28 -1.00 -1.97 -6.97
N ILE A 29 -1.11 -1.14 -8.01
CA ILE A 29 -2.20 -0.17 -8.14
C ILE A 29 -3.54 -0.90 -8.30
N ILE A 30 -3.61 -1.90 -9.18
CA ILE A 30 -4.85 -2.68 -9.38
C ILE A 30 -5.28 -3.35 -8.08
N SER A 31 -4.37 -4.05 -7.41
CA SER A 31 -4.67 -4.70 -6.12
C SER A 31 -5.08 -3.68 -5.05
N ALA A 32 -4.46 -2.49 -4.98
CA ALA A 32 -4.85 -1.45 -4.03
C ALA A 32 -6.28 -0.94 -4.29
N VAL A 33 -6.70 -0.84 -5.55
CA VAL A 33 -8.07 -0.47 -5.93
C VAL A 33 -9.05 -1.57 -5.54
N PHE A 34 -8.75 -2.84 -5.84
CA PHE A 34 -9.59 -3.96 -5.41
C PHE A 34 -9.73 -4.02 -3.89
N ASP A 35 -8.60 -3.89 -3.19
CA ASP A 35 -8.55 -3.92 -1.74
C ASP A 35 -9.30 -2.73 -1.12
N TYR A 36 -9.29 -1.56 -1.76
CA TYR A 36 -10.14 -0.43 -1.36
C TYR A 36 -11.63 -0.81 -1.40
N PHE A 37 -12.08 -1.41 -2.50
CA PHE A 37 -13.49 -1.79 -2.65
C PHE A 37 -13.89 -2.91 -1.68
N THR A 38 -13.06 -3.94 -1.52
CA THR A 38 -13.36 -5.03 -0.59
C THR A 38 -13.36 -4.55 0.86
N THR A 39 -12.40 -3.71 1.26
CA THR A 39 -12.37 -3.10 2.61
C THR A 39 -13.59 -2.22 2.84
N TYR A 40 -13.97 -1.39 1.86
CA TYR A 40 -15.17 -0.56 1.95
C TYR A 40 -16.44 -1.41 2.13
N LEU A 41 -16.59 -2.48 1.34
CA LEU A 41 -17.73 -3.39 1.43
C LEU A 41 -17.75 -4.15 2.76
N PHE A 42 -16.60 -4.61 3.21
CA PHE A 42 -16.42 -5.27 4.50
C PHE A 42 -16.87 -4.36 5.66
N MET A 43 -16.35 -3.14 5.73
CA MET A 43 -16.69 -2.20 6.80
C MET A 43 -18.13 -1.71 6.74
N THR A 44 -18.71 -1.56 5.55
CA THR A 44 -20.12 -1.14 5.42
C THR A 44 -21.09 -2.24 5.81
N ARG A 45 -20.70 -3.51 5.70
CA ARG A 45 -21.55 -4.67 6.07
C ARG A 45 -21.31 -5.14 7.51
N GLY A 46 -20.06 -5.30 7.90
CA GLY A 46 -19.65 -5.84 9.20
C GLY A 46 -19.40 -4.77 10.27
N GLY A 47 -19.22 -3.51 9.87
CA GLY A 47 -18.86 -2.41 10.75
C GLY A 47 -17.36 -2.11 10.77
N VAL A 48 -17.02 -0.86 11.10
CA VAL A 48 -15.64 -0.36 11.08
C VAL A 48 -14.75 -1.02 12.14
N ASP A 49 -15.34 -1.48 13.25
CA ASP A 49 -14.57 -2.06 14.38
C ASP A 49 -13.94 -3.42 14.07
N LEU A 50 -14.48 -4.14 13.08
CA LEU A 50 -13.94 -5.43 12.63
C LEU A 50 -12.66 -5.29 11.80
N GLU A 51 -12.31 -4.08 11.36
CA GLU A 51 -11.08 -3.84 10.63
C GLU A 51 -9.85 -4.14 11.49
N ALA A 52 -9.00 -5.04 11.00
CA ALA A 52 -7.77 -5.43 11.68
C ALA A 52 -6.69 -4.33 11.65
N ASN A 53 -6.65 -3.53 10.57
CA ASN A 53 -5.69 -2.44 10.46
C ASN A 53 -6.11 -1.25 11.34
N LEU A 54 -5.40 -1.07 12.46
CA LEU A 54 -5.64 0.01 13.43
C LEU A 54 -5.66 1.40 12.80
N ILE A 55 -4.78 1.65 11.83
CA ILE A 55 -4.65 2.95 11.18
C ILE A 55 -5.88 3.19 10.29
N ILE A 56 -6.23 2.22 9.45
CA ILE A 56 -7.41 2.35 8.58
C ILE A 56 -8.68 2.48 9.42
N ARG A 57 -8.82 1.69 10.49
CA ARG A 57 -9.94 1.78 11.43
C ARG A 57 -10.05 3.16 12.06
N TYR A 58 -8.93 3.71 12.55
CA TYR A 58 -8.90 5.06 13.11
C TYR A 58 -9.29 6.13 12.08
N LEU A 59 -8.77 6.03 10.85
CA LEU A 59 -9.09 6.96 9.77
C LEU A 59 -10.56 6.86 9.34
N ALA A 60 -11.11 5.64 9.27
CA ALA A 60 -12.51 5.41 8.93
C ALA A 60 -13.47 5.95 10.00
N HIS A 61 -13.12 5.80 11.29
CA HIS A 61 -13.88 6.42 12.39
C HIS A 61 -13.80 7.95 12.36
N SER A 62 -12.63 8.51 12.05
CA SER A 62 -12.40 9.96 12.13
C SER A 62 -12.95 10.72 10.93
N MET A 63 -12.89 10.12 9.73
CA MET A 63 -13.13 10.82 8.46
C MET A 63 -14.20 10.12 7.58
N GLY A 64 -14.76 9.01 8.06
CA GLY A 64 -15.67 8.16 7.29
C GLY A 64 -14.94 7.08 6.48
N ILE A 65 -15.65 5.98 6.20
CA ILE A 65 -15.09 4.76 5.57
C ILE A 65 -14.41 5.07 4.24
N ILE A 66 -15.10 5.77 3.34
CA ILE A 66 -14.61 6.09 1.98
C ILE A 66 -13.26 6.81 2.05
N VAL A 67 -13.21 7.91 2.81
CA VAL A 67 -11.99 8.74 2.91
C VAL A 67 -10.90 8.01 3.68
N GLY A 68 -11.26 7.34 4.78
CA GLY A 68 -10.29 6.64 5.63
C GLY A 68 -9.59 5.48 4.94
N VAL A 69 -10.35 4.63 4.23
CA VAL A 69 -9.78 3.53 3.44
C VAL A 69 -8.95 4.07 2.28
N GLY A 70 -9.41 5.13 1.60
CA GLY A 70 -8.68 5.77 0.50
C GLY A 70 -7.32 6.31 0.94
N LEU A 71 -7.28 7.04 2.07
CA LEU A 71 -6.03 7.53 2.66
C LEU A 71 -5.10 6.40 3.06
N GLY A 72 -5.63 5.31 3.62
CA GLY A 72 -4.84 4.12 3.94
C GLY A 72 -4.11 3.55 2.71
N LYS A 73 -4.78 3.46 1.56
CA LYS A 73 -4.15 2.99 0.31
C LYS A 73 -3.13 3.98 -0.24
N ILE A 74 -3.39 5.28 -0.15
CA ILE A 74 -2.42 6.31 -0.55
C ILE A 74 -1.15 6.22 0.31
N LEU A 75 -1.29 6.07 1.63
CA LEU A 75 -0.17 5.89 2.54
C LEU A 75 0.63 4.63 2.23
N GLN A 76 -0.04 3.53 1.89
CA GLN A 76 0.60 2.28 1.51
C GLN A 76 1.40 2.40 0.20
N LEU A 77 0.85 3.05 -0.82
CA LEU A 77 1.57 3.35 -2.06
C LEU A 77 2.74 4.31 -1.82
N GLY A 78 2.54 5.31 -0.96
CA GLY A 78 3.59 6.20 -0.48
C GLY A 78 4.74 5.45 0.18
N ALA A 79 4.43 4.51 1.07
CA ALA A 79 5.43 3.66 1.71
C ALA A 79 6.18 2.80 0.69
N ALA A 80 5.48 2.19 -0.28
CA ALA A 80 6.11 1.45 -1.37
C ALA A 80 7.12 2.32 -2.13
N MET A 81 6.73 3.54 -2.50
CA MET A 81 7.61 4.49 -3.20
C MET A 81 8.81 4.88 -2.35
N ALA A 82 8.60 5.17 -1.06
CA ALA A 82 9.68 5.53 -0.15
C ALA A 82 10.70 4.39 0.01
N PHE A 83 10.25 3.16 0.22
CA PHE A 83 11.14 2.00 0.34
C PHE A 83 11.89 1.70 -0.96
N CYS A 84 11.23 1.81 -2.12
CA CYS A 84 11.91 1.69 -3.42
C CYS A 84 12.96 2.79 -3.63
N ALA A 85 12.70 4.02 -3.19
CA ALA A 85 13.64 5.13 -3.29
C ALA A 85 14.88 4.93 -2.40
N LEU A 86 14.71 4.31 -1.22
CA LEU A 86 15.82 4.02 -0.30
C LEU A 86 16.77 2.95 -0.83
N ASN A 87 16.26 1.90 -1.48
CA ASN A 87 17.09 0.83 -2.02
C ASN A 87 16.53 0.25 -3.33
N LYS A 88 17.28 0.46 -4.43
CA LYS A 88 16.94 -0.05 -5.76
C LYS A 88 16.92 -1.58 -5.85
N GLU A 89 17.79 -2.27 -5.14
CA GLU A 89 17.91 -3.74 -5.21
C GLU A 89 16.76 -4.43 -4.49
N MET A 90 16.28 -3.82 -3.41
CA MET A 90 15.15 -4.33 -2.62
C MET A 90 13.78 -3.98 -3.23
N SER A 91 13.74 -3.11 -4.25
CA SER A 91 12.49 -2.60 -4.82
C SER A 91 11.53 -3.71 -5.26
N LYS A 92 12.04 -4.74 -5.96
CA LYS A 92 11.22 -5.90 -6.36
C LYS A 92 10.61 -6.63 -5.17
N GLY A 93 11.41 -6.86 -4.11
CA GLY A 93 10.96 -7.55 -2.90
C GLY A 93 9.88 -6.77 -2.17
N VAL A 94 10.09 -5.46 -2.00
CA VAL A 94 9.11 -4.54 -1.39
C VAL A 94 7.79 -4.58 -2.13
N LEU A 95 7.82 -4.44 -3.47
CA LEU A 95 6.60 -4.45 -4.27
C LEU A 95 5.85 -5.78 -4.17
N LEU A 96 6.56 -6.91 -4.18
CA LEU A 96 5.96 -8.23 -4.03
C LEU A 96 5.33 -8.44 -2.65
N ILE A 97 5.99 -7.99 -1.58
CA ILE A 97 5.46 -8.09 -0.21
C ILE A 97 4.17 -7.28 -0.08
N ILE A 98 4.17 -6.03 -0.55
CA ILE A 98 2.98 -5.17 -0.44
C ILE A 98 1.85 -5.71 -1.32
N LEU A 99 2.16 -6.23 -2.52
CA LEU A 99 1.18 -6.89 -3.38
C LEU A 99 0.57 -8.12 -2.71
N ALA A 100 1.41 -8.97 -2.08
CA ALA A 100 0.94 -10.14 -1.35
C ALA A 100 0.03 -9.76 -0.17
N LEU A 101 0.36 -8.69 0.56
CA LEU A 101 -0.46 -8.16 1.65
C LEU A 101 -1.81 -7.66 1.14
N ASN A 102 -1.86 -6.97 -0.01
CA ASN A 102 -3.13 -6.57 -0.63
C ASN A 102 -3.99 -7.79 -0.99
N CYS A 103 -3.39 -8.80 -1.64
CA CYS A 103 -4.11 -10.02 -1.99
C CYS A 103 -4.65 -10.77 -0.76
N PHE A 104 -3.87 -10.79 0.32
CA PHE A 104 -4.31 -11.35 1.60
C PHE A 104 -5.48 -10.56 2.18
N ALA A 105 -5.38 -9.23 2.25
CA ALA A 105 -6.44 -8.36 2.75
C ALA A 105 -7.74 -8.50 1.92
N ILE A 106 -7.63 -8.51 0.59
CA ILE A 106 -8.75 -8.79 -0.33
C ILE A 106 -9.42 -10.12 0.02
N THR A 107 -8.63 -11.17 0.24
CA THR A 107 -9.14 -12.50 0.54
C THR A 107 -9.89 -12.51 1.88
N VAL A 108 -9.30 -11.93 2.93
CA VAL A 108 -9.94 -11.84 4.25
C VAL A 108 -11.25 -11.04 4.17
N ASN A 109 -11.22 -9.86 3.54
CA ASN A 109 -12.37 -8.97 3.40
C ASN A 109 -13.49 -9.52 2.49
N THR A 110 -13.21 -10.55 1.71
CA THR A 110 -14.21 -11.20 0.84
C THR A 110 -14.83 -12.43 1.51
N ILE A 111 -14.07 -13.12 2.37
CA ILE A 111 -14.54 -14.32 3.07
C ILE A 111 -15.36 -13.95 4.31
N TYR A 112 -14.97 -12.90 5.03
CA TYR A 112 -15.63 -12.39 6.22
C TYR A 112 -16.50 -11.18 5.90
#